data_AF-A0A6A3JLA3-F1
#
_entry.id   AF-A0A6A3JLA3-F1
#
_cell.length_a   1.000
_cell.length_b   1.000
_cell.length_c   1.000
_cell.angle_alpha   90.00
_cell.angle_beta   90.00
_cell.angle_gamma   90.00
#
_symmetry.space_group_name_H-M   'P 1'
#
loop_
_entity.id
_entity.type
_entity.pdbx_description
1 polymer ?
#
loop_
_entity_poly.entity_id
_entity_poly.type
_entity_poly.pdbx_seq_one_letter_code
_entity_poly.pdbx_strand_id
1 'polypeptide(L)'
;MRPTSLNDAIQILEKKVEVAEKMGLTLDGRAKLRAILRVRVDCFRVEFGNDPPVRVEPMQVRLKAGASPVRAQPRRYSPNDRAFLDRHTAALLEHGLVFKNHRSRWPSAPRIVRKREQETDPTADPRMTIDTRSVNERTEPMPWPMPVLDVVLGELEGARVYFVLDWFRGYWQLPLHPDSQELYSFVTHRGIYTPTRVPMGATDAVAYCQGVVEEIFGDLLGDGILAWLDDILGYAENEEALLVLLDKVLARCESYGLKLHAKKCAFFATEVKWCGRIISAQGAQNGYRV
;
A
#
# COMPACT_ATOMS: atom_id res chain seq x y z
N MET A 1 19.98 -12.34 -5.24
CA MET A 1 19.14 -13.29 -4.50
C MET A 1 17.73 -13.14 -5.05
N ARG A 2 17.13 -14.16 -5.69
CA ARG A 2 15.72 -14.04 -6.10
C ARG A 2 14.89 -13.96 -4.81
N PRO A 3 13.98 -13.01 -4.64
CA PRO A 3 13.14 -13.00 -3.45
C PRO A 3 12.34 -14.31 -3.45
N THR A 4 12.35 -15.00 -2.31
CA THR A 4 11.64 -16.26 -2.03
C THR A 4 10.15 -16.21 -2.43
N SER A 5 9.62 -14.99 -2.58
CA SER A 5 8.23 -14.64 -2.87
C SER A 5 7.72 -14.88 -4.31
N LEU A 6 8.57 -15.07 -5.33
CA LEU A 6 8.08 -15.07 -6.72
C LEU A 6 7.25 -16.31 -7.07
N ASN A 7 7.69 -17.51 -6.66
CA ASN A 7 6.92 -18.75 -6.91
C ASN A 7 5.59 -18.74 -6.16
N ASP A 8 5.59 -18.24 -4.92
CA ASP A 8 4.37 -18.09 -4.12
C ASP A 8 3.42 -17.08 -4.75
N ALA A 9 3.96 -15.96 -5.27
CA ALA A 9 3.18 -14.99 -6.03
C ALA A 9 2.55 -15.65 -7.28
N ILE A 10 3.31 -16.42 -8.06
CA ILE A 10 2.78 -17.14 -9.24
C ILE A 10 1.63 -18.07 -8.84
N GLN A 11 1.80 -18.88 -7.79
CA GLN A 11 0.76 -19.79 -7.33
C GLN A 11 -0.50 -19.05 -6.88
N ILE A 12 -0.35 -17.91 -6.21
CA ILE A 12 -1.48 -17.06 -5.80
C ILE A 12 -2.15 -16.43 -7.01
N LEU A 13 -1.40 -15.93 -7.98
CA LEU A 13 -1.94 -15.31 -9.19
C LEU A 13 -2.70 -16.32 -10.04
N GLU A 14 -2.23 -17.56 -10.19
CA GLU A 14 -3.00 -18.61 -10.88
C GLU A 14 -4.32 -18.91 -10.16
N LYS A 15 -4.33 -18.96 -8.83
CA LYS A 15 -5.60 -19.07 -8.07
C LYS A 15 -6.51 -17.87 -8.31
N LYS A 16 -5.96 -16.66 -8.47
CA LYS A 16 -6.75 -15.46 -8.80
C LYS A 16 -7.34 -15.52 -10.21
N VAL A 17 -6.65 -16.14 -11.18
CA VAL A 17 -7.20 -16.44 -12.52
C VAL A 17 -8.40 -17.39 -12.41
N GLU A 18 -8.31 -18.45 -11.59
CA GLU A 18 -9.44 -19.36 -11.36
C GLU A 18 -10.63 -18.66 -10.68
N VAL A 19 -10.37 -17.72 -9.77
CA VAL A 19 -11.42 -16.89 -9.17
C VAL A 19 -12.09 -16.02 -10.23
N ALA A 20 -11.32 -15.38 -11.11
CA ALA A 20 -11.86 -14.56 -12.20
C ALA A 20 -12.78 -15.37 -13.14
N GLU A 21 -12.38 -16.59 -13.50
CA GLU A 21 -13.20 -17.53 -14.29
C GLU A 21 -14.52 -17.86 -13.59
N LYS A 22 -14.50 -18.15 -12.28
CA LYS A 22 -15.71 -18.38 -11.49
C LYS A 22 -16.62 -17.15 -11.39
N MET A 23 -16.08 -15.96 -11.55
CA MET A 23 -16.83 -14.69 -11.59
C MET A 23 -17.39 -14.40 -13.00
N GLY A 24 -17.15 -15.26 -13.98
CA GLY A 24 -17.74 -15.15 -15.32
C GLY A 24 -16.79 -14.66 -16.42
N LEU A 25 -15.49 -14.55 -16.15
CA LEU A 25 -14.49 -14.24 -17.20
C LEU A 25 -14.47 -15.37 -18.25
N THR A 26 -14.47 -15.03 -19.53
CA THR A 26 -14.50 -16.04 -20.60
C THR A 26 -13.22 -16.86 -20.66
N LEU A 27 -13.22 -17.96 -21.43
CA LEU A 27 -12.02 -18.78 -21.65
C LEU A 27 -10.89 -17.99 -22.34
N ASP A 28 -11.22 -17.11 -23.29
CA ASP A 28 -10.25 -16.22 -23.94
C ASP A 28 -9.74 -15.16 -22.96
N GLY A 29 -10.65 -14.52 -22.21
CA GLY A 29 -10.31 -13.58 -21.14
C GLY A 29 -9.39 -14.20 -20.10
N ARG A 30 -9.64 -15.45 -19.70
CA ARG A 30 -8.79 -16.23 -18.78
C ARG A 30 -7.39 -16.43 -19.34
N ALA A 31 -7.25 -16.79 -20.62
CA ALA A 31 -5.96 -16.97 -21.27
C ALA A 31 -5.17 -15.64 -21.32
N LYS A 32 -5.84 -14.55 -21.71
CA LYS A 32 -5.29 -13.19 -21.73
C LYS A 32 -4.85 -12.72 -20.34
N LEU A 33 -5.72 -12.82 -19.34
CA LEU A 33 -5.41 -12.45 -17.95
C LEU A 33 -4.20 -13.22 -17.43
N ARG A 34 -4.15 -14.54 -17.64
CA ARG A 34 -3.00 -15.36 -17.25
C ARG A 34 -1.71 -14.89 -17.93
N ALA A 35 -1.76 -14.56 -19.22
CA ALA A 35 -0.60 -14.06 -19.94
C ALA A 35 -0.10 -12.73 -19.34
N ILE A 36 -1.01 -11.78 -19.11
CA ILE A 36 -0.70 -10.48 -18.46
C ILE A 36 -0.03 -10.71 -17.10
N LEU A 37 -0.64 -11.50 -16.22
CA LEU A 37 -0.12 -11.73 -14.87
C LEU A 37 1.23 -12.47 -14.86
N ARG A 38 1.48 -13.35 -15.83
CA ARG A 38 2.79 -14.02 -15.98
C ARG A 38 3.87 -13.06 -16.45
N VAL A 39 3.56 -12.21 -17.42
CA VAL A 39 4.50 -11.17 -17.90
C VAL A 39 4.81 -10.17 -16.79
N ARG A 40 3.79 -9.74 -16.05
CA ARG A 40 3.89 -8.72 -14.99
C ARG A 40 4.10 -9.29 -13.60
N VAL A 41 4.54 -10.55 -13.48
CA VAL A 41 4.63 -11.27 -12.19
C VAL A 41 5.51 -10.53 -11.17
N ASP A 42 6.55 -9.81 -11.63
CA ASP A 42 7.43 -9.05 -10.75
C ASP A 42 6.73 -7.83 -10.10
N CYS A 43 5.55 -7.42 -10.58
CA CYS A 43 4.75 -6.40 -9.89
C CYS A 43 4.17 -6.91 -8.56
N PHE A 44 4.23 -8.21 -8.24
CA PHE A 44 3.49 -8.78 -7.11
C PHE A 44 4.41 -9.28 -5.99
N ARG A 45 3.97 -9.08 -4.74
CA ARG A 45 4.67 -9.54 -3.54
C ARG A 45 3.70 -10.20 -2.55
N VAL A 46 4.24 -11.13 -1.76
CA VAL A 46 3.53 -11.82 -0.68
C VAL A 46 4.17 -11.59 0.69
N GLU A 47 5.44 -11.23 0.71
CA GLU A 47 6.27 -10.93 1.88
C GLU A 47 7.27 -9.82 1.54
N PHE A 48 7.97 -9.31 2.57
CA PHE A 48 8.98 -8.27 2.36
C PHE A 48 10.12 -8.78 1.49
N GLY A 49 10.71 -7.86 0.73
CA GLY A 49 11.90 -8.09 -0.07
C GLY A 49 12.72 -6.82 -0.16
N ASN A 50 13.88 -6.91 -0.80
CA ASN A 50 14.82 -5.79 -0.93
C ASN A 50 14.48 -4.94 -2.17
N ASP A 51 13.20 -4.71 -2.42
CA ASP A 51 12.77 -3.90 -3.56
C ASP A 51 13.25 -2.45 -3.40
N PRO A 52 13.74 -1.83 -4.47
CA PRO A 52 14.02 -0.39 -4.45
C PRO A 52 12.73 0.39 -4.14
N PRO A 53 12.83 1.61 -3.61
CA PRO A 53 11.64 2.45 -3.47
C PRO A 53 11.00 2.70 -4.83
N VAL A 54 9.71 3.07 -4.81
CA VAL A 54 9.02 3.60 -5.99
C VAL A 54 9.83 4.75 -6.58
N ARG A 55 9.97 4.77 -7.92
CA ARG A 55 10.78 5.74 -8.67
C ARG A 55 10.06 7.08 -8.82
N VAL A 56 9.94 7.79 -7.71
CA VAL A 56 9.35 9.14 -7.60
C VAL A 56 10.22 9.98 -6.67
N GLU A 57 10.03 11.29 -6.70
CA GLU A 57 10.75 12.19 -5.81
C GLU A 57 10.49 11.85 -4.32
N PRO A 58 11.51 11.70 -3.47
CA PRO A 58 11.32 11.34 -2.07
C PRO A 58 10.48 12.35 -1.28
N MET A 59 9.61 11.85 -0.40
CA MET A 59 8.87 12.71 0.52
C MET A 59 9.85 13.46 1.42
N GLN A 60 9.85 14.79 1.36
CA GLN A 60 10.64 15.63 2.25
C GLN A 60 9.71 16.36 3.22
N VAL A 61 10.00 16.22 4.50
CA VAL A 61 9.24 16.84 5.59
C VAL A 61 9.75 18.25 5.84
N ARG A 62 8.82 19.20 5.90
CA ARG A 62 9.13 20.58 6.31
C ARG A 62 8.80 20.78 7.78
N LEU A 63 9.79 21.13 8.58
CA LEU A 63 9.58 21.46 9.99
C LEU A 63 9.25 22.94 10.16
N LYS A 64 8.39 23.25 11.14
CA LYS A 64 8.11 24.61 11.60
C LYS A 64 9.40 25.26 12.11
N ALA A 65 9.51 26.58 11.92
CA ALA A 65 10.62 27.36 12.47
C ALA A 65 10.81 27.09 13.98
N GLY A 66 12.04 26.81 14.40
CA GLY A 66 12.38 26.50 15.79
C GLY A 66 12.02 25.09 16.27
N ALA A 67 11.57 24.19 15.38
CA ALA A 67 11.32 22.80 15.74
C ALA A 67 12.57 22.13 16.32
N SER A 68 12.41 21.49 17.48
CA SER A 68 13.46 20.76 18.17
C SER A 68 13.10 19.28 18.34
N PRO A 69 14.10 18.38 18.39
CA PRO A 69 13.87 16.96 18.53
C PRO A 69 13.14 16.58 19.82
N VAL A 70 12.27 15.56 19.73
CA VAL A 70 11.58 15.00 20.90
C VAL A 70 12.00 13.55 21.08
N ARG A 71 12.46 13.23 22.29
CA ARG A 71 12.74 11.86 22.71
C ARG A 71 11.49 11.28 23.39
N ALA A 72 10.81 10.36 22.71
CA ALA A 72 9.72 9.62 23.35
C ALA A 72 10.28 8.65 24.40
N GLN A 73 9.54 8.49 25.51
CA GLN A 73 9.85 7.47 26.51
C GLN A 73 9.56 6.07 25.93
N PRO A 74 10.48 5.09 26.11
CA PRO A 74 10.22 3.71 25.70
C PRO A 74 8.95 3.16 26.36
N ARG A 75 8.14 2.44 25.59
CA ARG A 75 6.93 1.78 26.09
C ARG A 75 7.26 0.41 26.68
N ARG A 76 6.47 -0.01 27.67
CA ARG A 76 6.47 -1.40 28.14
C ARG A 76 5.61 -2.24 27.18
N TYR A 77 6.22 -3.28 26.63
CA TYR A 77 5.55 -4.26 25.77
C TYR A 77 5.41 -5.60 26.51
N SER A 78 4.32 -6.32 26.24
CA SER A 78 4.15 -7.71 26.67
C SER A 78 5.25 -8.61 26.07
N PRO A 79 5.55 -9.79 26.64
CA PRO A 79 6.52 -10.71 26.06
C PRO A 79 6.24 -11.04 24.58
N ASN A 80 4.98 -11.28 24.24
CA ASN A 80 4.56 -11.57 22.86
C ASN A 80 4.80 -10.38 21.92
N ASP A 81 4.50 -9.16 22.38
CA ASP A 81 4.75 -7.95 21.58
C ASP A 81 6.24 -7.67 21.40
N ARG A 82 7.08 -7.99 22.39
CA ARG A 82 8.53 -7.88 22.24
C ARG A 82 9.07 -8.87 21.22
N ALA A 83 8.60 -10.12 21.26
CA ALA A 83 8.99 -11.14 20.29
C ALA A 83 8.56 -10.76 18.87
N PHE A 84 7.34 -10.22 18.71
CA PHE A 84 6.89 -9.66 17.44
C PHE A 84 7.76 -8.47 16.99
N LEU A 85 8.03 -7.50 17.87
CA LEU A 85 8.87 -6.34 17.55
C LEU A 85 10.27 -6.76 17.12
N ASP A 86 10.89 -7.73 17.78
CA ASP A 86 12.20 -8.25 17.42
C ASP A 86 12.18 -8.87 16.03
N ARG A 87 11.24 -9.79 15.76
CA ARG A 87 11.10 -10.42 14.43
C ARG A 87 10.80 -9.39 13.33
N HIS A 88 9.85 -8.48 13.59
CA HIS A 88 9.44 -7.49 12.60
C HIS A 88 10.57 -6.50 12.30
N THR A 89 11.27 -6.00 13.33
CA THR A 89 12.41 -5.08 13.15
C THR A 89 13.57 -5.78 12.44
N ALA A 90 13.83 -7.05 12.73
CA ALA A 90 14.84 -7.84 12.02
C ALA A 90 14.53 -7.94 10.52
N ALA A 91 13.28 -8.24 10.15
CA ALA A 91 12.86 -8.26 8.74
C ALA A 91 13.00 -6.89 8.07
N LEU A 92 12.63 -5.79 8.75
CA LEU A 92 12.81 -4.44 8.20
C LEU A 92 14.30 -4.10 7.95
N LEU A 93 15.20 -4.55 8.83
CA LEU A 93 16.66 -4.37 8.68
C LEU A 93 17.21 -5.20 7.54
N GLU A 94 16.85 -6.48 7.49
CA GLU A 94 17.26 -7.43 6.44
C GLU A 94 16.92 -6.91 5.05
N HIS A 95 15.75 -6.27 4.93
CA HIS A 95 15.26 -5.73 3.67
C HIS A 95 15.60 -4.26 3.40
N GLY A 96 16.43 -3.63 4.24
CA GLY A 96 16.87 -2.24 4.05
C GLY A 96 15.77 -1.19 4.17
N LEU A 97 14.62 -1.55 4.76
CA LEU A 97 13.50 -0.64 5.03
C LEU A 97 13.77 0.25 6.25
N VAL A 98 14.67 -0.19 7.12
CA VAL A 98 15.22 0.60 8.24
C VAL A 98 16.71 0.35 8.37
N PHE A 99 17.43 1.27 9.02
CA PHE A 99 18.80 1.05 9.46
C PHE A 99 18.96 1.38 10.95
N LYS A 100 19.96 0.79 11.60
CA LYS A 100 20.24 1.05 13.01
C LYS A 100 20.88 2.43 13.16
N ASN A 101 20.27 3.31 13.96
CA ASN A 101 20.71 4.68 14.16
C ASN A 101 20.88 5.00 15.64
N HIS A 102 22.07 4.74 16.17
CA HIS A 102 22.41 5.02 17.56
C HIS A 102 22.49 6.51 17.92
N ARG A 103 22.46 7.40 16.92
CA ARG A 103 22.66 8.84 17.10
C ARG A 103 21.37 9.63 16.94
N SER A 104 20.27 8.98 16.59
CA SER A 104 18.99 9.67 16.40
C SER A 104 18.57 10.50 17.61
N ARG A 105 18.12 11.72 17.34
CA ARG A 105 17.55 12.67 18.31
C ARG A 105 16.02 12.69 18.30
N TRP A 106 15.39 11.98 17.35
CA TRP A 106 13.95 11.94 17.14
C TRP A 106 13.28 10.58 17.42
N PRO A 107 13.74 9.74 18.38
CA PRO A 107 13.15 8.42 18.54
C PRO A 107 11.72 8.49 19.11
N SER A 108 10.78 7.91 18.39
CA SER A 108 9.42 7.64 18.84
C SER A 108 9.23 6.20 19.33
N ALA A 109 8.37 5.98 20.32
CA ALA A 109 8.06 4.63 20.78
C ALA A 109 6.94 4.02 19.92
N PRO A 110 7.17 2.88 19.23
CA PRO A 110 6.17 2.30 18.34
C PRO A 110 4.93 1.82 19.12
N ARG A 111 3.80 1.69 18.41
CA ARG A 111 2.57 1.11 18.92
C ARG A 111 2.25 -0.17 18.17
N ILE A 112 1.88 -1.19 18.92
CA ILE A 112 1.37 -2.44 18.38
C ILE A 112 -0.15 -2.33 18.33
N VAL A 113 -0.69 -2.38 17.12
CA VAL A 113 -2.11 -2.31 16.84
C VAL A 113 -2.58 -3.71 16.49
N ARG A 114 -3.53 -4.24 17.26
CA ARG A 114 -4.17 -5.52 16.95
C ARG A 114 -5.00 -5.39 15.70
N LYS A 115 -5.05 -6.44 14.89
CA LYS A 115 -5.90 -6.47 13.68
C LYS A 115 -7.08 -7.40 13.89
N ARG A 116 -8.16 -7.19 13.13
CA ARG A 116 -9.37 -8.03 13.19
C ARG A 116 -9.08 -9.50 12.88
N GLU A 117 -8.12 -9.77 12.00
CA GLU A 117 -7.71 -11.15 11.68
C GLU A 117 -7.24 -11.91 12.92
N GLN A 118 -6.76 -11.22 13.96
CA GLN A 118 -6.35 -11.84 15.22
C GLN A 118 -7.54 -12.32 16.09
N GLU A 119 -8.76 -11.88 15.79
CA GLU A 119 -9.99 -12.39 16.42
C GLU A 119 -10.30 -13.81 15.91
N THR A 120 -9.95 -14.12 14.67
CA THR A 120 -10.22 -15.42 14.02
C THR A 120 -8.99 -16.32 13.90
N ASP A 121 -7.80 -15.73 13.82
CA ASP A 121 -6.50 -16.41 13.75
C ASP A 121 -5.55 -15.78 14.79
N PRO A 122 -5.44 -16.36 16.00
CA PRO A 122 -4.58 -15.86 17.06
C PRO A 122 -3.09 -15.81 16.67
N THR A 123 -2.69 -16.49 15.59
CA THR A 123 -1.31 -16.50 15.07
C THR A 123 -1.03 -15.36 14.10
N ALA A 124 -2.06 -14.63 13.66
CA ALA A 124 -1.91 -13.51 12.75
C ALA A 124 -1.10 -12.39 13.40
N ASP A 125 -0.13 -11.85 12.65
CA ASP A 125 0.75 -10.81 13.17
C ASP A 125 0.04 -9.46 13.31
N PRO A 126 0.24 -8.76 14.45
CA PRO A 126 -0.29 -7.41 14.63
C PRO A 126 0.41 -6.42 13.69
N ARG A 127 -0.02 -5.15 13.72
CA ARG A 127 0.65 -4.06 12.99
C ARG A 127 1.53 -3.26 13.94
N MET A 128 2.79 -3.04 13.55
CA MET A 128 3.61 -2.00 14.17
C MET A 128 3.32 -0.64 13.50
N THR A 129 3.13 0.39 14.30
CA THR A 129 3.02 1.80 13.86
C THR A 129 4.02 2.64 14.63
N ILE A 130 4.58 3.67 14.00
CA ILE A 130 5.45 4.63 14.68
C ILE A 130 4.55 5.72 15.27
N ASP A 131 4.76 6.11 16.53
CA ASP A 131 4.00 7.19 17.15
C ASP A 131 4.54 8.55 16.64
N THR A 132 4.01 9.00 15.52
CA THR A 132 4.45 10.20 14.78
C THR A 132 3.91 11.50 15.34
N ARG A 133 3.05 11.49 16.37
CA ARG A 133 2.34 12.68 16.86
C ARG A 133 3.27 13.85 17.21
N SER A 134 4.38 13.59 17.89
CA SER A 134 5.37 14.63 18.26
C SER A 134 6.02 15.29 17.04
N VAL A 135 6.31 14.51 16.00
CA VAL A 135 6.88 14.99 14.74
C VAL A 135 5.83 15.76 13.96
N ASN A 136 4.61 15.23 13.90
CA ASN A 136 3.49 15.84 13.19
C ASN A 136 3.14 17.23 13.74
N GLU A 137 3.15 17.41 15.06
CA GLU A 137 2.93 18.73 15.71
C GLU A 137 3.95 19.80 15.26
N ARG A 138 5.15 19.36 14.87
CA ARG A 138 6.28 20.20 14.43
C ARG A 138 6.41 20.30 12.92
N THR A 139 5.57 19.60 12.16
CA THR A 139 5.58 19.60 10.70
C THR A 139 4.71 20.74 10.19
N GLU A 140 5.18 21.47 9.18
CA GLU A 140 4.38 22.35 8.34
C GLU A 140 3.63 21.47 7.33
N PRO A 141 2.30 21.30 7.45
CA PRO A 141 1.58 20.33 6.63
C PRO A 141 1.60 20.69 5.14
N MET A 142 1.82 19.69 4.30
CA MET A 142 1.64 19.80 2.86
C MET A 142 0.14 19.96 2.52
N PRO A 143 -0.26 21.03 1.81
CA PRO A 143 -1.62 21.14 1.30
C PRO A 143 -1.82 20.17 0.14
N TRP A 144 -2.92 19.43 0.13
CA TRP A 144 -3.32 18.62 -1.02
C TRP A 144 -4.85 18.55 -1.16
N PRO A 145 -5.42 18.80 -2.35
CA PRO A 145 -6.83 18.61 -2.60
C PRO A 145 -7.12 17.11 -2.73
N MET A 146 -7.62 16.50 -1.66
CA MET A 146 -8.13 15.13 -1.76
C MET A 146 -9.38 15.13 -2.66
N PRO A 147 -9.49 14.17 -3.60
CA PRO A 147 -10.68 14.06 -4.42
C PRO A 147 -11.92 13.81 -3.56
N VAL A 148 -13.07 14.35 -3.97
CA VAL A 148 -14.35 14.07 -3.31
C VAL A 148 -14.86 12.74 -3.83
N LEU A 149 -14.87 11.72 -2.96
CA LEU A 149 -15.19 10.34 -3.34
C LEU A 149 -16.52 10.22 -4.12
N ASP A 150 -17.56 10.97 -3.72
CA ASP A 150 -18.85 10.98 -4.41
C ASP A 150 -18.78 11.44 -5.87
N VAL A 151 -17.91 12.42 -6.16
CA VAL A 151 -17.72 12.93 -7.53
C VAL A 151 -17.02 11.87 -8.37
N VAL A 152 -15.97 11.27 -7.82
CA VAL A 152 -15.16 10.25 -8.51
C VAL A 152 -15.98 8.99 -8.82
N LEU A 153 -16.94 8.64 -7.96
CA LEU A 153 -17.82 7.49 -8.21
C LEU A 153 -18.82 7.72 -9.35
N GLY A 154 -19.07 8.97 -9.75
CA GLY A 154 -19.89 9.28 -10.94
C GLY A 154 -19.27 8.76 -12.23
N GLU A 155 -17.94 8.64 -12.28
CA GLU A 155 -17.19 8.14 -13.45
C GLU A 155 -17.41 6.64 -13.72
N LEU A 156 -18.10 5.92 -12.82
CA LEU A 156 -18.41 4.50 -12.97
C LEU A 156 -19.65 4.24 -13.83
N GLU A 157 -20.31 5.29 -14.33
CA GLU A 157 -21.47 5.12 -15.21
C GLU A 157 -21.11 4.27 -16.45
N GLY A 158 -21.96 3.29 -16.76
CA GLY A 158 -21.73 2.34 -17.87
C GLY A 158 -20.76 1.20 -17.56
N ALA A 159 -19.99 1.26 -16.47
CA ALA A 159 -19.09 0.19 -16.08
C ALA A 159 -19.85 -1.09 -15.66
N ARG A 160 -19.30 -2.25 -16.04
CA ARG A 160 -19.90 -3.57 -15.77
C ARG A 160 -18.93 -4.56 -15.15
N VAL A 161 -17.63 -4.36 -15.37
CA VAL A 161 -16.57 -5.24 -14.89
C VAL A 161 -15.45 -4.42 -14.28
N TYR A 162 -14.79 -5.01 -13.28
CA TYR A 162 -13.89 -4.31 -12.39
C TYR A 162 -12.66 -5.14 -12.05
N PHE A 163 -11.55 -4.46 -11.76
CA PHE A 163 -10.41 -5.02 -11.03
C PHE A 163 -10.09 -4.13 -9.82
N VAL A 164 -9.49 -4.70 -8.78
CA VAL A 164 -9.03 -3.98 -7.59
C VAL A 164 -7.56 -4.34 -7.35
N LEU A 165 -6.69 -3.35 -7.24
CA LEU A 165 -5.29 -3.51 -6.92
C LEU A 165 -4.95 -2.80 -5.60
N ASP A 166 -4.28 -3.51 -4.70
CA ASP A 166 -3.83 -3.00 -3.38
C ASP A 166 -2.30 -2.97 -3.39
N TRP A 167 -1.70 -1.83 -3.03
CA TRP A 167 -0.25 -1.73 -2.98
C TRP A 167 0.33 -2.60 -1.86
N PHE A 168 1.43 -3.30 -2.14
CA PHE A 168 2.08 -4.12 -1.14
C PHE A 168 2.67 -3.28 0.00
N ARG A 169 2.03 -3.32 1.17
CA ARG A 169 2.44 -2.57 2.38
C ARG A 169 2.35 -1.04 2.23
N GLY A 170 1.60 -0.54 1.24
CA GLY A 170 1.28 0.88 1.06
C GLY A 170 2.52 1.78 1.12
N TYR A 171 2.54 2.72 2.08
CA TYR A 171 3.59 3.73 2.28
C TYR A 171 5.01 3.19 2.42
N TRP A 172 5.21 1.92 2.84
CA TRP A 172 6.55 1.34 2.98
C TRP A 172 7.30 1.14 1.66
N GLN A 173 6.65 1.40 0.52
CA GLN A 173 7.30 1.42 -0.79
C GLN A 173 7.79 2.81 -1.19
N LEU A 174 7.23 3.84 -0.57
CA LEU A 174 7.45 5.23 -0.95
C LEU A 174 8.77 5.75 -0.39
N PRO A 175 9.60 6.44 -1.20
CA PRO A 175 10.88 6.95 -0.76
C PRO A 175 10.71 8.09 0.26
N LEU A 176 11.53 8.07 1.31
CA LEU A 176 11.63 9.13 2.30
C LEU A 176 12.97 9.85 2.14
N HIS A 177 12.93 11.18 1.98
CA HIS A 177 14.13 11.99 1.74
C HIS A 177 15.14 11.79 2.89
N PRO A 178 16.45 11.60 2.62
CA PRO A 178 17.47 11.34 3.63
C PRO A 178 17.42 12.32 4.82
N ASP A 179 17.26 13.61 4.54
CA ASP A 179 17.18 14.66 5.58
C ASP A 179 15.92 14.56 6.48
N SER A 180 14.90 13.82 6.05
CA SER A 180 13.66 13.61 6.79
C SER A 180 13.59 12.23 7.46
N GLN A 181 14.50 11.31 7.14
CA GLN A 181 14.48 9.95 7.67
C GLN A 181 14.58 9.92 9.19
N GLU A 182 15.52 10.70 9.76
CA GLU A 182 15.76 10.70 11.20
C GLU A 182 14.50 11.06 11.99
N LEU A 183 13.64 11.95 11.47
CA LEU A 183 12.42 12.43 12.14
C LEU A 183 11.50 11.29 12.54
N TYR A 184 11.49 10.19 11.78
CA TYR A 184 10.63 9.05 12.02
C TYR A 184 11.35 7.86 12.65
N SER A 185 12.49 8.11 13.29
CA SER A 185 13.19 7.07 14.03
C SER A 185 12.29 6.46 15.11
N PHE A 186 12.43 5.16 15.37
CA PHE A 186 11.71 4.49 16.45
C PHE A 186 12.64 3.74 17.39
N VAL A 187 12.27 3.67 18.67
CA VAL A 187 13.03 2.99 19.72
C VAL A 187 12.38 1.66 20.11
N THR A 188 13.20 0.61 20.15
CA THR A 188 12.85 -0.68 20.76
C THR A 188 13.79 -0.98 21.93
N HIS A 189 13.60 -2.11 22.59
CA HIS A 189 14.52 -2.57 23.63
C HIS A 189 15.90 -2.99 23.10
N ARG A 190 16.08 -3.11 21.78
CA ARG A 190 17.34 -3.49 21.11
C ARG A 190 18.12 -2.30 20.56
N GLY A 191 17.48 -1.14 20.40
CA GLY A 191 18.12 0.04 19.84
C GLY A 191 17.14 1.02 19.20
N ILE A 192 17.71 1.98 18.48
CA ILE A 192 16.96 2.96 17.69
C ILE A 192 17.18 2.64 16.21
N TYR A 193 16.10 2.73 15.44
CA TYR A 193 16.05 2.41 14.03
C TYR A 193 15.43 3.56 13.26
N THR A 194 15.96 3.86 12.09
CA THR A 194 15.50 4.96 11.25
C THR A 194 14.96 4.38 9.93
N PRO A 195 13.72 4.71 9.52
CA PRO A 195 13.14 4.20 8.29
C PRO A 195 13.72 4.90 7.05
N THR A 196 13.83 4.15 5.96
CA THR A 196 14.24 4.65 4.64
C THR A 196 13.03 4.90 3.71
N ARG A 197 11.82 4.71 4.25
CA ARG A 197 10.54 4.74 3.55
C ARG A 197 9.53 5.53 4.36
N VAL A 198 8.48 6.01 3.69
CA VAL A 198 7.44 6.81 4.35
C VAL A 198 6.71 5.94 5.38
N PRO A 199 6.70 6.32 6.67
CA PRO A 199 5.96 5.59 7.67
C PRO A 199 4.48 5.96 7.66
N MET A 200 3.63 4.99 7.99
CA MET A 200 2.22 5.27 8.28
C MET A 200 2.08 6.30 9.41
N GLY A 201 1.16 7.25 9.23
CA GLY A 201 0.81 8.25 10.24
C GLY A 201 1.63 9.54 10.21
N ALA A 202 2.61 9.68 9.30
CA ALA A 202 3.24 10.97 9.05
C ALA A 202 2.23 11.98 8.48
N THR A 203 2.31 13.25 8.89
CA THR A 203 1.38 14.32 8.47
C THR A 203 1.21 14.37 6.95
N ASP A 204 2.32 14.36 6.22
CA ASP A 204 2.32 14.58 4.77
C ASP A 204 2.13 13.28 3.97
N ALA A 205 2.10 12.11 4.63
CA ALA A 205 2.09 10.83 3.93
C ALA A 205 0.90 10.65 3.00
N VAL A 206 -0.29 11.11 3.41
CA VAL A 206 -1.53 10.99 2.61
C VAL A 206 -1.45 11.87 1.37
N ALA A 207 -1.13 13.15 1.55
CA ALA A 207 -0.96 14.12 0.46
C ALA A 207 0.10 13.66 -0.54
N TYR A 208 1.26 13.26 -0.03
CA TYR A 208 2.36 12.76 -0.84
C TYR A 208 1.98 11.48 -1.60
N CYS A 209 1.33 10.50 -0.94
CA CYS A 209 0.89 9.27 -1.59
C CYS A 209 -0.10 9.55 -2.72
N GLN A 210 -1.06 10.45 -2.52
CA GLN A 210 -2.01 10.83 -3.58
C GLN A 210 -1.31 11.56 -4.74
N GLY A 211 -0.31 12.41 -4.45
CA GLY A 211 0.53 13.00 -5.50
C GLY A 211 1.30 11.96 -6.31
N VAL A 212 1.79 10.90 -5.67
CA VAL A 212 2.44 9.76 -6.37
C VAL A 212 1.44 8.98 -7.23
N VAL A 213 0.20 8.80 -6.76
CA VAL A 213 -0.87 8.19 -7.57
C VAL A 213 -1.13 9.01 -8.84
N GLU A 214 -1.21 10.33 -8.73
CA GLU A 214 -1.37 11.25 -9.86
C GLU A 214 -0.17 11.17 -10.82
N GLU A 215 1.06 11.14 -10.30
CA GLU A 215 2.27 11.02 -11.12
C GLU A 215 2.31 9.71 -11.93
N ILE A 216 1.91 8.60 -11.32
CA ILE A 216 1.98 7.27 -11.97
C ILE A 216 0.82 7.08 -12.95
N PHE A 217 -0.39 7.51 -12.58
CA PHE A 217 -1.63 7.14 -13.25
C PHE A 217 -2.54 8.31 -13.67
N GLY A 218 -2.10 9.56 -13.58
CA GLY A 218 -2.94 10.74 -13.78
C GLY A 218 -3.75 10.72 -15.07
N ASP A 219 -3.17 10.20 -16.17
CA ASP A 219 -3.86 10.07 -17.45
C ASP A 219 -4.97 9.02 -17.50
N LEU A 220 -5.05 8.14 -16.48
CA LEU A 220 -6.06 7.09 -16.36
C LEU A 220 -7.09 7.40 -15.25
N LEU A 221 -6.84 8.38 -14.39
CA LEU A 221 -7.74 8.73 -13.29
C LEU A 221 -9.02 9.37 -13.85
N GLY A 222 -10.16 8.73 -13.58
CA GLY A 222 -11.45 9.08 -14.18
C GLY A 222 -11.63 8.59 -15.62
N ASP A 223 -10.58 8.03 -16.25
CA ASP A 223 -10.60 7.39 -17.57
C ASP A 223 -10.22 5.91 -17.46
N GLY A 224 -11.04 5.18 -16.70
CA GLY A 224 -10.92 3.73 -16.52
C GLY A 224 -10.35 3.29 -15.18
N ILE A 225 -9.67 4.17 -14.42
CA ILE A 225 -9.36 3.88 -13.02
C ILE A 225 -9.84 4.96 -12.06
N LEU A 226 -10.22 4.53 -10.86
CA LEU A 226 -10.33 5.35 -9.67
C LEU A 226 -9.23 4.93 -8.70
N ALA A 227 -8.64 5.88 -8.00
CA ALA A 227 -7.63 5.58 -7.00
C ALA A 227 -7.84 6.42 -5.74
N TRP A 228 -7.72 5.75 -4.60
CA TRP A 228 -7.75 6.37 -3.29
C TRP A 228 -6.52 5.90 -2.52
N LEU A 229 -5.47 6.72 -2.52
CA LEU A 229 -4.17 6.35 -1.97
C LEU A 229 -3.66 5.04 -2.61
N ASP A 230 -3.43 4.00 -1.80
CA ASP A 230 -2.89 2.71 -2.21
C ASP A 230 -3.91 1.71 -2.78
N ASP A 231 -5.20 2.09 -2.83
CA ASP A 231 -6.29 1.26 -3.36
C ASP A 231 -6.75 1.77 -4.73
N ILE A 232 -6.55 0.94 -5.77
CA ILE A 232 -6.88 1.25 -7.17
C ILE A 232 -8.04 0.37 -7.61
N LEU A 233 -9.08 0.99 -8.14
CA LEU A 233 -10.21 0.35 -8.80
C LEU A 233 -10.14 0.62 -10.29
N GLY A 234 -9.96 -0.42 -11.10
CA GLY A 234 -10.18 -0.33 -12.55
C GLY A 234 -11.60 -0.72 -12.92
N TYR A 235 -12.15 -0.09 -13.93
CA TYR A 235 -13.51 -0.32 -14.41
C TYR A 235 -13.59 -0.25 -15.93
N ALA A 236 -14.50 -1.02 -16.52
CA ALA A 236 -14.79 -0.99 -17.96
C ALA A 236 -16.17 -1.55 -18.27
N GLU A 237 -16.66 -1.32 -19.49
CA GLU A 237 -17.94 -1.85 -19.98
C GLU A 237 -17.91 -3.36 -20.25
N ASN A 238 -16.73 -3.92 -20.57
CA ASN A 238 -16.56 -5.32 -20.94
C ASN A 238 -15.15 -5.84 -20.59
N GLU A 239 -14.99 -7.16 -20.60
CA GLU A 239 -13.76 -7.83 -20.18
C GLU A 239 -12.54 -7.51 -21.06
N GLU A 240 -12.73 -7.28 -22.36
CA GLU A 240 -11.61 -6.98 -23.27
C GLU A 240 -11.01 -5.62 -22.93
N ALA A 241 -11.85 -4.59 -22.80
CA ALA A 241 -11.43 -3.27 -22.37
C ALA A 241 -10.77 -3.29 -20.99
N LEU A 242 -11.32 -4.07 -20.04
CA LEU A 242 -10.77 -4.20 -18.70
C LEU A 242 -9.36 -4.81 -18.70
N LEU A 243 -9.13 -5.87 -19.50
CA LEU A 243 -7.83 -6.52 -19.54
C LEU A 243 -6.77 -5.68 -20.26
N VAL A 244 -7.15 -4.90 -21.28
CA VAL A 244 -6.28 -3.91 -21.91
C VAL A 244 -5.86 -2.84 -20.89
N LEU A 245 -6.82 -2.33 -20.11
CA LEU A 245 -6.55 -1.37 -19.04
C LEU A 245 -5.65 -1.98 -17.96
N LEU A 246 -5.92 -3.21 -17.53
CA LEU A 246 -5.13 -3.90 -16.51
C LEU A 246 -3.66 -4.02 -16.92
N ASP A 247 -3.37 -4.43 -18.16
CA ASP A 247 -1.97 -4.52 -18.63
C ASP A 247 -1.30 -3.14 -18.66
N LYS A 248 -2.01 -2.08 -19.09
CA LYS A 248 -1.50 -0.70 -19.03
C LYS A 248 -1.15 -0.28 -17.61
N VAL A 249 -2.04 -0.53 -16.65
CA VAL A 249 -1.83 -0.20 -15.24
C VAL A 249 -0.66 -0.98 -14.65
N LEU A 250 -0.57 -2.29 -14.91
CA LEU A 250 0.56 -3.10 -14.44
C LEU A 250 1.89 -2.72 -15.11
N ALA A 251 1.87 -2.28 -16.37
CA ALA A 251 3.05 -1.73 -17.04
C ALA A 251 3.54 -0.44 -16.34
N ARG A 252 2.61 0.45 -15.92
CA ARG A 252 2.96 1.63 -15.11
C ARG A 252 3.55 1.22 -13.77
N CYS A 253 2.93 0.28 -13.05
CA CYS A 253 3.50 -0.26 -11.80
C CYS A 253 4.95 -0.74 -11.98
N GLU A 254 5.20 -1.54 -13.03
CA GLU A 254 6.54 -2.03 -13.36
C GLU A 254 7.53 -0.88 -13.66
N SER A 255 7.11 0.10 -14.46
CA SER A 255 7.91 1.25 -14.87
C SER A 255 8.28 2.20 -13.72
N TYR A 256 7.50 2.21 -12.64
CA TYR A 256 7.81 2.95 -11.41
C TYR A 256 8.37 2.05 -10.29
N GLY A 257 8.41 0.73 -10.49
CA GLY A 257 8.85 -0.22 -9.47
C GLY A 257 7.85 -0.42 -8.32
N LEU A 258 6.60 0.02 -8.50
CA LEU A 258 5.51 -0.16 -7.54
C LEU A 258 5.10 -1.64 -7.47
N LYS A 259 5.00 -2.17 -6.25
CA LYS A 259 4.62 -3.55 -5.97
C LYS A 259 3.21 -3.65 -5.39
N LEU A 260 2.50 -4.70 -5.78
CA LEU A 260 1.11 -4.97 -5.46
C LEU A 260 0.99 -6.21 -4.58
N HIS A 261 -0.03 -6.21 -3.71
CA HIS A 261 -0.29 -7.30 -2.78
C HIS A 261 -1.05 -8.43 -3.47
N ALA A 262 -0.35 -9.49 -3.87
CA ALA A 262 -0.91 -10.59 -4.68
C ALA A 262 -2.22 -11.16 -4.11
N LYS A 263 -2.29 -11.36 -2.77
CA LYS A 263 -3.48 -11.93 -2.11
C LYS A 263 -4.69 -11.01 -2.08
N LYS A 264 -4.48 -9.69 -2.11
CA LYS A 264 -5.55 -8.70 -1.94
C LYS A 264 -6.07 -8.14 -3.25
N CYS A 265 -5.29 -8.25 -4.32
CA CYS A 265 -5.75 -7.90 -5.65
C CYS A 265 -6.88 -8.84 -6.11
N ALA A 266 -7.79 -8.30 -6.92
CA ALA A 266 -8.80 -9.02 -7.69
C ALA A 266 -8.72 -8.51 -9.13
N PHE A 267 -8.66 -9.40 -10.12
CA PHE A 267 -8.36 -9.00 -11.50
C PHE A 267 -9.59 -8.99 -12.43
N PHE A 268 -10.71 -9.50 -11.92
CA PHE A 268 -12.00 -9.48 -12.61
C PHE A 268 -13.11 -9.71 -11.58
N ALA A 269 -14.13 -8.88 -11.63
CA ALA A 269 -15.35 -9.02 -10.86
C ALA A 269 -16.46 -8.21 -11.53
N THR A 270 -17.72 -8.59 -11.32
CA THR A 270 -18.91 -7.83 -11.72
C THR A 270 -19.48 -6.99 -10.57
N GLU A 271 -19.03 -7.27 -9.34
CA GLU A 271 -19.33 -6.52 -8.13
C GLU A 271 -18.08 -6.46 -7.24
N VAL A 272 -17.75 -5.29 -6.71
CA VAL A 272 -16.58 -5.09 -5.83
C VAL A 272 -16.90 -4.16 -4.67
N LYS A 273 -16.20 -4.35 -3.54
CA LYS A 273 -16.22 -3.39 -2.44
C LYS A 273 -15.00 -2.47 -2.55
N TRP A 274 -15.23 -1.17 -2.69
CA TRP A 274 -14.16 -0.16 -2.77
C TRP A 274 -14.54 1.09 -1.99
N CYS A 275 -13.60 1.64 -1.20
CA CYS A 275 -13.82 2.80 -0.33
C CYS A 275 -15.12 2.77 0.51
N GLY A 276 -15.52 1.58 0.99
CA GLY A 276 -16.71 1.40 1.83
C GLY A 276 -18.05 1.26 1.08
N ARG A 277 -18.02 1.29 -0.26
CA ARG A 277 -19.20 1.11 -1.11
C ARG A 277 -19.13 -0.20 -1.88
N ILE A 278 -20.30 -0.74 -2.21
CA ILE A 278 -20.46 -1.84 -3.17
C ILE A 278 -20.66 -1.20 -4.54
N ILE A 279 -19.86 -1.63 -5.50
CA ILE A 279 -19.85 -1.13 -6.86
C ILE A 279 -20.25 -2.29 -7.76
N SER A 280 -21.26 -2.08 -8.60
CA SER A 280 -21.72 -3.05 -9.59
C SER A 280 -22.23 -2.32 -10.84
N ALA A 281 -22.74 -3.06 -11.82
CA ALA A 281 -23.40 -2.48 -12.98
C ALA A 281 -24.64 -1.60 -12.65
N GLN A 282 -25.14 -1.63 -11.41
CA GLN A 282 -26.21 -0.76 -10.94
C GLN A 282 -25.70 0.56 -10.32
N GLY A 283 -24.39 0.80 -10.36
CA GLY A 283 -23.73 1.94 -9.74
C GLY A 283 -23.20 1.64 -8.34
N ALA A 284 -22.88 2.71 -7.58
CA ALA A 284 -22.32 2.61 -6.25
C ALA A 284 -23.40 2.67 -5.14
N GLN A 285 -23.39 1.72 -4.22
CA GLN A 285 -24.30 1.63 -3.08
C GLN A 285 -23.53 1.60 -1.74
N ASN A 286 -24.12 2.12 -0.67
CA ASN A 286 -23.50 2.06 0.66
C ASN A 286 -23.34 0.62 1.13
N GLY A 287 -22.13 0.23 1.55
CA GLY A 287 -21.81 -1.13 1.99
C GLY A 287 -22.30 -1.50 3.39
N TYR A 288 -23.14 -0.66 4.00
CA TYR A 288 -23.83 -0.97 5.24
C TYR A 288 -25.27 -1.37 4.90
N ARG A 289 -25.54 -2.69 4.91
CA ARG A 289 -26.91 -3.14 5.16
C ARG A 289 -27.22 -2.81 6.62
N VAL A 290 -28.32 -2.09 6.84
CA VAL A 290 -28.96 -1.90 8.14
C VAL A 290 -29.22 -3.26 8.79
#